data_AF-A0A8D8A106-F1
#
_entry.id   AF-A0A8D8A106-F1
#
_cell.length_a   1.000
_cell.length_b   1.000
_cell.length_c   1.000
_cell.angle_alpha   90.00
_cell.angle_beta   90.00
_cell.angle_gamma   90.00
#
_symmetry.space_group_name_H-M   'P 1'
#
loop_
_entity.id
_entity.type
_entity.pdbx_description
1 polymer ?
#
loop_
_entity_poly.entity_id
_entity_poly.type
_entity_poly.pdbx_seq_one_letter_code
_entity_poly.pdbx_strand_id
1 'polypeptide(L)'
;MEKVEQFDSSVTSNSMTDHNSKSLTSFEADRSFTEFCDENSRLVEDIRESPSPTSPYGKNVALVQPNNHRRSDEPTELSFEKFPENHEEKLKRIKIENALDDSATTQDEWRKFAKSEYGLINDDLRRKVWPLLVGVDPTQVDPAPSLEQLNSHPEYNQVVLDVNRSLKRFPPGIPYEQRVALQDQLTVLILRVIIKYPHLKYYQGYHDVAITFLLVVGEEVAYHVMEILSTNHLVECMQETMEPTQRRLMFIYPLVRKESASLCDFLERSTVGTLFALPWYLTWFGHSLNSYRSVVRLYDYFLASEFLL
;
A
#
# COMPACT_ATOMS: atom_id res chain seq x y z
N MET A 1 -66.52 -38.93 -40.80
CA MET A 1 -67.04 -37.77 -40.06
C MET A 1 -65.87 -36.81 -39.87
N GLU A 2 -65.97 -35.63 -40.49
CA GLU A 2 -65.26 -34.35 -40.25
C GLU A 2 -63.71 -34.39 -40.13
N LYS A 3 -62.86 -33.81 -40.99
CA LYS A 3 -62.81 -32.51 -41.69
C LYS A 3 -63.09 -31.29 -40.81
N VAL A 4 -62.05 -30.49 -40.52
CA VAL A 4 -61.94 -29.00 -40.49
C VAL A 4 -60.41 -28.70 -40.32
N GLU A 5 -59.59 -28.27 -41.30
CA GLU A 5 -59.53 -27.02 -42.10
C GLU A 5 -59.38 -25.72 -41.25
N GLN A 6 -58.19 -25.10 -41.23
CA GLN A 6 -57.85 -23.86 -41.99
C GLN A 6 -57.96 -22.62 -41.07
N PHE A 7 -56.97 -21.72 -40.92
CA PHE A 7 -56.58 -20.56 -41.75
C PHE A 7 -55.49 -19.83 -40.91
N ASP A 8 -54.28 -19.50 -41.37
CA ASP A 8 -53.84 -18.50 -42.36
C ASP A 8 -54.30 -17.06 -42.07
N SER A 9 -53.35 -16.20 -41.69
CA SER A 9 -53.35 -14.79 -42.10
C SER A 9 -51.92 -14.22 -42.13
N SER A 10 -51.49 -14.08 -43.36
CA SER A 10 -50.40 -13.31 -43.93
C SER A 10 -50.44 -11.80 -43.59
N VAL A 11 -49.30 -11.13 -43.80
CA VAL A 11 -49.11 -9.83 -44.52
C VAL A 11 -47.95 -9.00 -43.90
N THR A 12 -46.77 -9.20 -44.50
CA THR A 12 -45.84 -8.20 -45.06
C THR A 12 -45.89 -6.73 -44.59
N SER A 13 -44.74 -6.17 -44.18
CA SER A 13 -43.85 -5.33 -45.03
C SER A 13 -42.97 -4.33 -44.26
N ASN A 14 -41.67 -4.34 -44.62
CA ASN A 14 -40.68 -3.26 -44.72
C ASN A 14 -40.66 -2.05 -43.76
N SER A 15 -39.53 -1.87 -43.06
CA SER A 15 -38.42 -0.92 -43.37
C SER A 15 -37.55 -0.73 -42.11
N MET A 16 -36.24 -1.03 -42.14
CA MET A 16 -35.14 -0.08 -42.44
C MET A 16 -35.25 1.26 -41.69
N THR A 17 -34.57 1.41 -40.55
CA THR A 17 -33.33 2.22 -40.39
C THR A 17 -32.99 2.45 -38.91
N ASP A 18 -31.69 2.31 -38.62
CA ASP A 18 -30.86 3.00 -37.63
C ASP A 18 -31.32 3.14 -36.17
N HIS A 19 -30.55 2.52 -35.26
CA HIS A 19 -29.97 3.24 -34.11
C HIS A 19 -28.73 2.51 -33.57
N ASN A 20 -27.58 2.86 -34.15
CA ASN A 20 -26.35 3.28 -33.45
C ASN A 20 -26.22 2.84 -31.97
N SER A 21 -25.74 1.62 -31.71
CA SER A 21 -25.20 1.25 -30.39
C SER A 21 -23.76 1.79 -30.27
N LYS A 22 -23.65 3.11 -30.08
CA LYS A 22 -22.39 3.72 -29.66
C LYS A 22 -22.12 3.32 -28.20
N SER A 23 -20.96 2.69 -28.03
CA SER A 23 -20.19 2.63 -26.80
C SER A 23 -20.35 3.93 -25.99
N LEU A 24 -20.98 3.82 -24.81
CA LEU A 24 -20.86 4.80 -23.75
C LEU A 24 -19.50 4.55 -23.10
N THR A 25 -18.49 5.19 -23.69
CA THR A 25 -17.11 5.18 -23.24
C THR A 25 -16.96 5.96 -21.93
N SER A 26 -15.90 5.63 -21.20
CA SER A 26 -15.32 6.19 -19.98
C SER A 26 -15.36 7.72 -19.73
N PHE A 27 -15.91 8.53 -20.63
CA PHE A 27 -15.86 9.99 -20.58
C PHE A 27 -16.97 10.64 -19.73
N GLU A 28 -18.12 9.98 -19.54
CA GLU A 28 -19.22 10.54 -18.72
C GLU A 28 -19.02 10.31 -17.22
N ALA A 29 -18.34 9.22 -16.83
CA ALA A 29 -17.95 8.96 -15.44
C ALA A 29 -16.88 9.94 -14.93
N ASP A 30 -15.93 10.33 -15.79
CA ASP A 30 -14.92 11.34 -15.48
C ASP A 30 -15.54 12.72 -15.21
N ARG A 31 -16.64 13.07 -15.90
CA ARG A 31 -17.27 14.39 -15.76
C ARG A 31 -17.96 14.58 -14.41
N SER A 32 -18.71 13.58 -13.95
CA SER A 32 -19.36 13.65 -12.63
C SER A 32 -18.35 13.54 -11.48
N PHE A 33 -17.22 12.86 -11.72
CA PHE A 33 -16.14 12.71 -10.73
C PHE A 33 -15.34 14.01 -10.56
N THR A 34 -15.09 14.74 -11.64
CA THR A 34 -14.40 16.04 -11.60
C THR A 34 -15.23 17.11 -10.89
N GLU A 35 -16.56 17.13 -11.09
CA GLU A 35 -17.48 18.09 -10.44
C GLU A 35 -17.58 17.88 -8.91
N PHE A 36 -17.37 16.65 -8.42
CA PHE A 36 -17.36 16.32 -6.99
C PHE A 36 -16.05 16.73 -6.27
N CYS A 37 -14.91 16.71 -6.98
CA CYS A 37 -13.61 17.18 -6.47
C CYS A 37 -13.60 18.69 -6.20
N ASP A 38 -14.37 19.46 -6.96
CA ASP A 38 -14.51 20.91 -6.78
C ASP A 38 -15.33 21.27 -5.51
N GLU A 39 -16.31 20.46 -5.13
CA GLU A 39 -17.10 20.68 -3.90
C GLU A 39 -16.29 20.41 -2.62
N ASN A 40 -15.46 19.36 -2.61
CA ASN A 40 -14.59 19.06 -1.47
C ASN A 40 -13.45 20.08 -1.30
N SER A 41 -12.96 20.66 -2.39
CA SER A 41 -11.92 21.70 -2.33
C SER A 41 -12.44 22.99 -1.68
N ARG A 42 -13.72 23.33 -1.86
CA ARG A 42 -14.35 24.52 -1.26
C ARG A 42 -14.55 24.38 0.25
N LEU A 43 -14.85 23.18 0.74
CA LEU A 43 -15.03 22.91 2.18
C LEU A 43 -13.72 23.04 3.00
N VAL A 44 -12.56 22.90 2.34
CA VAL A 44 -11.24 23.02 2.99
C VAL A 44 -10.78 24.48 3.10
N GLU A 45 -11.29 25.38 2.25
CA GLU A 45 -10.98 26.82 2.31
C GLU A 45 -11.72 27.53 3.45
N ASP A 46 -12.97 27.15 3.76
CA ASP A 46 -13.79 27.76 4.81
C ASP A 46 -13.27 27.52 6.25
N ILE A 47 -12.36 26.56 6.46
CA ILE A 47 -11.77 26.27 7.78
C ILE A 47 -10.53 27.15 8.06
N ARG A 48 -10.00 27.86 7.05
CA ARG A 48 -8.76 28.66 7.19
C ARG A 48 -8.97 30.09 7.67
N GLU A 49 -10.20 30.59 7.70
CA GLU A 49 -10.50 31.96 8.17
C GLU A 49 -11.10 31.97 9.58
N SER A 50 -10.26 31.84 10.60
CA SER A 50 -10.62 32.27 11.97
C SER A 50 -9.40 32.87 12.68
N PRO A 51 -9.40 34.16 13.07
CA PRO A 51 -8.25 34.77 13.73
C PRO A 51 -8.22 34.42 15.22
N SER A 52 -7.05 34.00 15.72
CA SER A 52 -6.80 33.75 17.15
C SER A 52 -6.35 35.04 17.87
N PRO A 53 -6.70 35.25 19.15
CA PRO A 53 -6.45 36.51 19.86
C PRO A 53 -5.03 36.57 20.43
N THR A 54 -4.45 37.76 20.39
CA THR A 54 -3.13 38.10 20.97
C THR A 54 -3.22 38.36 22.47
N SER A 55 -2.23 37.89 23.24
CA SER A 55 -1.95 38.39 24.59
C SER A 55 -0.44 38.40 24.88
N PRO A 56 0.10 39.42 25.59
CA PRO A 56 1.54 39.68 25.66
C PRO A 56 2.10 39.48 27.07
N TYR A 57 3.09 38.60 27.30
CA TYR A 57 4.01 38.75 28.46
C TYR A 57 5.34 38.00 28.28
N GLY A 58 6.43 38.77 28.29
CA GLY A 58 7.63 38.59 29.12
C GLY A 58 8.46 37.30 29.03
N LYS A 59 9.63 37.43 28.41
CA LYS A 59 10.78 36.50 28.36
C LYS A 59 11.23 35.94 29.73
N ASN A 60 11.57 34.66 29.75
CA ASN A 60 12.73 34.13 30.48
C ASN A 60 13.34 32.98 29.66
N VAL A 61 14.50 33.25 29.04
CA VAL A 61 15.24 32.30 28.21
C VAL A 61 16.19 31.52 29.11
N ALA A 62 15.78 30.32 29.52
CA ALA A 62 16.73 29.27 29.87
C ALA A 62 17.20 28.64 28.57
N LEU A 63 18.51 28.64 28.31
CA LEU A 63 19.11 27.89 27.20
C LEU A 63 18.92 26.38 27.44
N VAL A 64 17.77 25.87 27.04
CA VAL A 64 17.57 24.45 26.77
C VAL A 64 18.19 24.21 25.39
N GLN A 65 19.31 23.49 25.35
CA GLN A 65 19.81 22.96 24.07
C GLN A 65 18.66 22.15 23.45
N PRO A 66 18.23 22.43 22.21
CA PRO A 66 17.19 21.64 21.56
C PRO A 66 17.75 20.23 21.41
N ASN A 67 17.27 19.34 22.26
CA ASN A 67 17.59 17.94 22.18
C ASN A 67 16.89 17.44 20.90
N ASN A 68 17.61 17.42 19.78
CA ASN A 68 17.09 17.05 18.46
C ASN A 68 16.86 15.52 18.35
N HIS A 69 16.57 14.88 19.48
CA HIS A 69 16.27 13.46 19.59
C HIS A 69 14.84 13.25 19.13
N ARG A 70 14.72 13.04 17.83
CA ARG A 70 13.49 12.61 17.18
C ARG A 70 12.95 11.33 17.83
N ARG A 71 11.64 11.26 18.06
CA ARG A 71 11.01 10.06 18.60
C ARG A 71 10.82 9.01 17.51
N SER A 72 10.91 7.73 17.86
CA SER A 72 10.84 6.61 16.91
C SER A 72 9.46 6.42 16.25
N ASP A 73 8.43 7.02 16.82
CA ASP A 73 7.03 7.01 16.38
C ASP A 73 6.67 8.19 15.44
N GLU A 74 7.56 9.16 15.24
CA GLU A 74 7.29 10.29 14.34
C GLU A 74 7.48 9.89 12.86
N PRO A 75 6.59 10.29 11.93
CA PRO A 75 6.72 10.00 10.49
C PRO A 75 7.95 10.65 9.86
N THR A 76 8.74 9.90 9.07
CA THR A 76 9.84 10.48 8.29
C THR A 76 9.42 10.82 6.87
N GLU A 77 9.87 11.98 6.39
CA GLU A 77 9.88 12.27 4.96
C GLU A 77 10.80 11.27 4.24
N LEU A 78 10.26 10.59 3.22
CA LEU A 78 11.03 9.62 2.44
C LEU A 78 11.90 10.35 1.43
N SER A 79 13.20 10.13 1.52
CA SER A 79 14.17 10.51 0.50
C SER A 79 14.13 9.52 -0.65
N PHE A 80 13.88 10.05 -1.85
CA PHE A 80 13.88 9.34 -3.13
C PHE A 80 15.18 9.58 -3.92
N GLU A 81 16.25 9.98 -3.24
CA GLU A 81 17.55 10.20 -3.87
C GLU A 81 18.02 8.95 -4.63
N LYS A 82 18.33 9.15 -5.91
CA LYS A 82 18.86 8.10 -6.78
C LYS A 82 20.38 8.14 -6.72
N PHE A 83 20.97 7.01 -6.34
CA PHE A 83 22.41 6.80 -6.39
C PHE A 83 22.76 5.92 -7.58
N PRO A 84 23.83 6.24 -8.34
CA PRO A 84 24.28 5.41 -9.44
C PRO A 84 24.65 4.02 -8.93
N GLU A 85 24.34 2.98 -9.71
CA GLU A 85 24.71 1.61 -9.39
C GLU A 85 26.22 1.47 -9.32
N ASN A 86 26.71 0.83 -8.25
CA ASN A 86 28.12 0.47 -8.13
C ASN A 86 28.46 -0.74 -9.04
N HIS A 87 29.75 -1.13 -9.10
CA HIS A 87 30.18 -2.23 -9.97
C HIS A 87 29.49 -3.56 -9.63
N GLU A 88 29.35 -3.89 -8.35
CA GLU A 88 28.72 -5.13 -7.88
C GLU A 88 27.22 -5.15 -8.15
N GLU A 89 26.54 -4.01 -7.97
CA GLU A 89 25.12 -3.84 -8.28
C GLU A 89 24.84 -4.06 -9.76
N LYS A 90 25.70 -3.53 -10.66
CA LYS A 90 25.58 -3.77 -12.10
C LYS A 90 25.75 -5.24 -12.47
N LEU A 91 26.74 -5.92 -11.87
CA LEU A 91 26.94 -7.35 -12.09
C LEU A 91 25.74 -8.16 -11.60
N LYS A 92 25.17 -7.79 -10.45
CA LYS A 92 23.98 -8.45 -9.91
C LYS A 92 22.75 -8.20 -10.78
N ARG A 93 22.54 -6.97 -11.27
CA ARG A 93 21.48 -6.63 -12.20
C ARG A 93 21.50 -7.53 -13.44
N ILE A 94 22.67 -7.69 -14.07
CA ILE A 94 22.84 -8.57 -15.24
C ILE A 94 22.47 -10.02 -14.90
N LYS A 95 22.84 -10.53 -13.72
CA LYS A 95 22.46 -11.89 -13.30
C LYS A 95 20.95 -12.05 -13.13
N ILE A 96 20.27 -11.05 -12.56
CA ILE A 96 18.81 -11.07 -12.40
C ILE A 96 18.12 -10.98 -13.77
N GLU A 97 18.61 -10.13 -14.67
CA GLU A 97 18.09 -10.02 -16.04
C GLU A 97 18.23 -11.34 -16.81
N ASN A 98 19.40 -11.96 -16.77
CA ASN A 98 19.60 -13.27 -17.41
C ASN A 98 18.67 -14.35 -16.83
N ALA A 99 18.40 -14.32 -15.52
CA ALA A 99 17.47 -15.24 -14.89
C ALA A 99 16.01 -14.95 -15.29
N LEU A 100 15.65 -13.69 -15.57
CA LEU A 100 14.31 -13.33 -16.03
C LEU A 100 14.05 -13.83 -17.46
N ASP A 101 15.10 -13.94 -18.27
CA ASP A 101 15.03 -14.50 -19.62
C ASP A 101 15.02 -16.04 -19.63
N ASP A 102 15.38 -16.68 -18.51
CA ASP A 102 15.36 -18.14 -18.36
C ASP A 102 14.05 -18.65 -17.74
N SER A 103 13.25 -19.35 -18.55
CA SER A 103 12.00 -20.00 -18.13
C SER A 103 12.17 -21.09 -17.07
N ALA A 104 13.39 -21.59 -16.84
CA ALA A 104 13.68 -22.58 -15.82
C ALA A 104 13.92 -21.96 -14.43
N THR A 105 14.01 -20.63 -14.33
CA THR A 105 14.29 -19.96 -13.05
C THR A 105 13.20 -20.21 -12.02
N THR A 106 13.61 -20.70 -10.87
CA THR A 106 12.72 -21.13 -9.80
C THR A 106 12.39 -20.00 -8.81
N GLN A 107 11.28 -20.14 -8.07
CA GLN A 107 10.93 -19.21 -6.99
C GLN A 107 12.04 -19.08 -5.93
N ASP A 108 12.76 -20.17 -5.66
CA ASP A 108 13.87 -20.18 -4.71
C ASP A 108 15.08 -19.36 -5.18
N GLU A 109 15.32 -19.28 -6.48
CA GLU A 109 16.35 -18.40 -7.03
C GLU A 109 15.98 -16.93 -6.86
N TRP A 110 14.71 -16.57 -7.09
CA TRP A 110 14.22 -15.23 -6.78
C TRP A 110 14.39 -14.89 -5.31
N ARG A 111 14.08 -15.82 -4.40
CA ARG A 111 14.30 -15.64 -2.95
C ARG A 111 15.77 -15.41 -2.63
N LYS A 112 16.70 -16.14 -3.27
CA LYS A 112 18.15 -15.95 -3.10
C LYS A 112 18.62 -14.58 -3.59
N PHE A 113 18.13 -14.12 -4.76
CA PHE A 113 18.46 -12.79 -5.26
C PHE A 113 17.96 -11.69 -4.32
N ALA A 114 16.73 -11.81 -3.83
CA ALA A 114 16.13 -10.81 -2.96
C ALA A 114 16.79 -10.76 -1.56
N LYS A 115 17.17 -11.91 -1.00
CA LYS A 115 17.84 -11.98 0.32
C LYS A 115 19.30 -11.56 0.30
N SER A 116 20.01 -11.78 -0.81
CA SER A 116 21.43 -11.44 -0.94
C SER A 116 21.68 -9.92 -0.90
N GLU A 117 22.96 -9.55 -0.78
CA GLU A 117 23.41 -8.16 -0.72
C GLU A 117 22.85 -7.33 -1.88
N TYR A 118 22.48 -6.07 -1.61
CA TYR A 118 21.82 -5.15 -2.57
C TYR A 118 20.37 -5.52 -2.98
N GLY A 119 19.88 -6.73 -2.68
CA GLY A 119 18.52 -7.16 -3.02
C GLY A 119 18.25 -7.16 -4.53
N LEU A 120 17.10 -6.65 -4.96
CA LEU A 120 16.70 -6.64 -6.37
C LEU A 120 17.17 -5.40 -7.13
N ILE A 121 18.07 -4.61 -6.55
CA ILE A 121 18.72 -3.43 -7.13
C ILE A 121 17.77 -2.23 -7.33
N ASN A 122 16.83 -2.32 -8.26
CA ASN A 122 16.01 -1.19 -8.70
C ASN A 122 14.54 -1.58 -8.93
N ASP A 123 13.67 -0.58 -9.04
CA ASP A 123 12.22 -0.79 -9.11
C ASP A 123 11.78 -1.44 -10.43
N ASP A 124 12.55 -1.29 -11.52
CA ASP A 124 12.25 -1.94 -12.79
C ASP A 124 12.41 -3.46 -12.71
N LEU A 125 13.41 -3.94 -11.96
CA LEU A 125 13.55 -5.35 -11.63
C LEU A 125 12.49 -5.81 -10.62
N ARG A 126 12.21 -5.01 -9.58
CA ARG A 126 11.17 -5.34 -8.59
C ARG A 126 9.80 -5.51 -9.22
N ARG A 127 9.44 -4.65 -10.19
CA ARG A 127 8.19 -4.75 -10.95
C ARG A 127 7.99 -6.11 -11.61
N LYS A 128 9.08 -6.76 -12.02
CA LYS A 128 9.06 -8.09 -12.64
C LYS A 128 9.17 -9.21 -11.60
N VAL A 129 10.02 -9.04 -10.57
CA VAL A 129 10.39 -10.12 -9.66
C VAL A 129 9.49 -10.22 -8.42
N TRP A 130 8.95 -9.12 -7.89
CA TRP A 130 8.03 -9.17 -6.74
C TRP A 130 6.79 -10.05 -7.00
N PRO A 131 6.11 -9.96 -8.16
CA PRO A 131 4.99 -10.87 -8.47
C PRO A 131 5.43 -12.33 -8.50
N LEU A 132 6.61 -12.62 -9.07
CA LEU A 132 7.18 -13.97 -9.13
C LEU A 132 7.55 -14.50 -7.74
N LEU A 133 8.02 -13.64 -6.83
CA LEU A 133 8.31 -14.02 -5.44
C LEU A 133 7.05 -14.45 -4.70
N VAL A 134 5.94 -13.75 -4.92
CA VAL A 134 4.67 -14.01 -4.23
C VAL A 134 3.84 -15.07 -4.96
N GLY A 135 4.16 -15.38 -6.22
CA GLY A 135 3.42 -16.33 -7.05
C GLY A 135 2.15 -15.75 -7.66
N VAL A 136 2.12 -14.43 -7.86
CA VAL A 136 1.02 -13.69 -8.48
C VAL A 136 1.17 -13.72 -10.00
N ASP A 137 0.09 -14.03 -10.70
CA ASP A 137 -0.01 -13.81 -12.14
C ASP A 137 -0.52 -12.38 -12.40
N PRO A 138 0.30 -11.48 -12.97
CA PRO A 138 -0.09 -10.09 -13.24
C PRO A 138 -1.24 -9.96 -14.25
N THR A 139 -1.58 -11.03 -14.97
CA THR A 139 -2.65 -11.03 -15.98
C THR A 139 -4.02 -11.35 -15.39
N GLN A 140 -4.08 -11.83 -14.14
CA GLN A 140 -5.34 -11.98 -13.44
C GLN A 140 -5.85 -10.61 -13.04
N VAL A 141 -7.06 -10.27 -13.47
CA VAL A 141 -7.72 -9.01 -13.13
C VAL A 141 -8.98 -9.36 -12.35
N ASP A 142 -8.92 -9.16 -11.03
CA ASP A 142 -10.12 -9.14 -10.22
C ASP A 142 -10.82 -7.80 -10.44
N PRO A 143 -12.12 -7.78 -10.79
CA PRO A 143 -12.83 -6.53 -10.98
C PRO A 143 -12.78 -5.68 -9.70
N ALA A 144 -12.40 -4.41 -9.85
CA ALA A 144 -12.47 -3.46 -8.75
C ALA A 144 -13.93 -3.32 -8.27
N PRO A 145 -14.18 -3.24 -6.95
CA PRO A 145 -15.48 -2.92 -6.40
C PRO A 145 -16.03 -1.61 -6.96
N SER A 146 -17.36 -1.50 -7.03
CA SER A 146 -17.98 -0.24 -7.41
C SER A 146 -17.72 0.83 -6.35
N LEU A 147 -17.77 2.11 -6.75
CA LEU A 147 -17.64 3.24 -5.82
C LEU A 147 -18.66 3.17 -4.66
N GLU A 148 -19.86 2.67 -4.92
CA GLU A 148 -20.88 2.48 -3.90
C GLU A 148 -20.48 1.42 -2.86
N GLN A 149 -19.86 0.32 -3.30
CA GLN A 149 -19.34 -0.71 -2.39
C GLN A 149 -18.18 -0.18 -1.55
N LEU A 150 -17.32 0.65 -2.13
CA LEU A 150 -16.22 1.28 -1.40
C LEU A 150 -16.76 2.24 -0.32
N ASN A 151 -17.65 3.16 -0.70
CA ASN A 151 -18.17 4.22 0.16
C ASN A 151 -19.06 3.69 1.30
N SER A 152 -19.69 2.52 1.10
CA SER A 152 -20.53 1.88 2.13
C SER A 152 -19.73 1.07 3.16
N HIS A 153 -18.42 0.87 2.94
CA HIS A 153 -17.60 0.10 3.86
C HIS A 153 -17.39 0.85 5.20
N PRO A 154 -17.57 0.19 6.37
CA PRO A 154 -17.47 0.86 7.68
C PRO A 154 -16.13 1.54 7.93
N GLU A 155 -15.05 1.00 7.37
CA GLU A 155 -13.68 1.50 7.56
C GLU A 155 -13.26 2.52 6.48
N TYR A 156 -14.12 2.85 5.51
CA TYR A 156 -13.83 3.77 4.39
C TYR A 156 -13.23 5.10 4.87
N ASN A 157 -13.93 5.79 5.77
CA ASN A 157 -13.50 7.11 6.26
C ASN A 157 -12.16 7.05 6.98
N GLN A 158 -11.88 5.97 7.72
CA GLN A 158 -10.60 5.79 8.39
C GLN A 158 -9.46 5.61 7.40
N VAL A 159 -9.67 4.80 6.35
CA VAL A 159 -8.68 4.59 5.28
C VAL A 159 -8.37 5.92 4.59
N VAL A 160 -9.40 6.67 4.16
CA VAL A 160 -9.24 7.98 3.50
C VAL A 160 -8.46 8.96 4.37
N LEU A 161 -8.80 9.05 5.66
CA LEU A 161 -8.10 9.94 6.59
C LEU A 161 -6.62 9.58 6.72
N ASP A 162 -6.27 8.30 6.75
CA ASP A 162 -4.89 7.84 6.88
C ASP A 162 -4.09 8.05 5.59
N VAL A 163 -4.69 7.75 4.44
CA VAL A 163 -4.10 8.02 3.12
C VAL A 163 -3.84 9.52 2.92
N ASN A 164 -4.74 10.38 3.39
CA ASN A 164 -4.55 11.83 3.36
C ASN A 164 -3.40 12.31 4.26
N ARG A 165 -3.07 11.60 5.34
CA ARG A 165 -1.91 11.92 6.18
C ARG A 165 -0.59 11.39 5.61
N SER A 166 -0.64 10.53 4.59
CA SER A 166 0.52 9.87 3.98
C SER A 166 1.23 10.69 2.90
N LEU A 167 0.86 11.97 2.73
CA LEU A 167 1.38 12.85 1.67
C LEU A 167 2.91 12.93 1.61
N LYS A 168 3.60 12.89 2.76
CA LYS A 168 5.08 12.96 2.87
C LYS A 168 5.81 11.71 2.35
N ARG A 169 5.05 10.72 1.90
CA ARG A 169 5.54 9.39 1.51
C ARG A 169 5.48 9.19 0.01
N PHE A 170 4.84 10.11 -0.70
CA PHE A 170 4.90 10.18 -2.15
C PHE A 170 6.20 10.83 -2.61
N PRO A 171 6.70 10.50 -3.81
CA PRO A 171 7.86 11.16 -4.37
C PRO A 171 7.70 12.68 -4.42
N PRO A 172 8.70 13.47 -3.98
CA PRO A 172 8.63 14.92 -4.06
C PRO A 172 8.57 15.37 -5.52
N GLY A 173 7.85 16.46 -5.77
CA GLY A 173 7.77 17.06 -7.11
C GLY A 173 6.77 16.40 -8.07
N ILE A 174 6.00 15.41 -7.64
CA ILE A 174 4.85 14.95 -8.45
C ILE A 174 3.76 16.04 -8.51
N PRO A 175 3.11 16.23 -9.66
CA PRO A 175 1.95 17.12 -9.80
C PRO A 175 0.85 16.79 -8.79
N TYR A 176 0.08 17.80 -8.39
CA TYR A 176 -1.01 17.64 -7.42
C TYR A 176 -2.05 16.62 -7.91
N GLU A 177 -2.48 16.70 -9.16
CA GLU A 177 -3.45 15.78 -9.76
C GLU A 177 -2.96 14.32 -9.73
N GLN A 178 -1.69 14.08 -10.07
CA GLN A 178 -1.10 12.75 -10.00
C GLN A 178 -1.04 12.22 -8.56
N ARG A 179 -0.83 13.11 -7.58
CA ARG A 179 -0.85 12.74 -6.17
C ARG A 179 -2.23 12.33 -5.71
N VAL A 180 -3.26 13.10 -6.06
CA VAL A 180 -4.66 12.77 -5.75
C VAL A 180 -5.01 11.42 -6.36
N ALA A 181 -4.66 11.19 -7.63
CA ALA A 181 -4.89 9.91 -8.30
C ALA A 181 -4.21 8.73 -7.55
N LEU A 182 -2.97 8.89 -7.07
CA LEU A 182 -2.31 7.85 -6.29
C LEU A 182 -2.95 7.63 -4.91
N GLN A 183 -3.51 8.66 -4.28
CA GLN A 183 -4.25 8.53 -3.03
C GLN A 183 -5.57 7.76 -3.24
N ASP A 184 -6.26 8.04 -4.35
CA ASP A 184 -7.47 7.32 -4.74
C ASP A 184 -7.15 5.85 -5.02
N GLN A 185 -6.11 5.57 -5.81
CA GLN A 185 -5.63 4.21 -6.07
C GLN A 185 -5.24 3.47 -4.78
N LEU A 186 -4.58 4.14 -3.84
CA LEU A 186 -4.22 3.55 -2.55
C LEU A 186 -5.45 3.22 -1.70
N THR A 187 -6.45 4.10 -1.71
CA THR A 187 -7.72 3.89 -1.00
C THR A 187 -8.47 2.70 -1.60
N VAL A 188 -8.59 2.64 -2.91
CA VAL A 188 -9.20 1.53 -3.65
C VAL A 188 -8.47 0.23 -3.36
N LEU A 189 -7.14 0.21 -3.45
CA LEU A 189 -6.28 -0.93 -3.15
C LEU A 189 -6.55 -1.52 -1.76
N ILE A 190 -6.58 -0.68 -0.72
CA ILE A 190 -6.80 -1.12 0.66
C ILE A 190 -8.21 -1.69 0.84
N LEU A 191 -9.21 -0.96 0.35
CA LEU A 191 -10.62 -1.34 0.48
C LEU A 191 -10.94 -2.62 -0.28
N ARG A 192 -10.36 -2.81 -1.48
CA ARG A 192 -10.48 -4.04 -2.26
C ARG A 192 -10.15 -5.28 -1.42
N VAL A 193 -9.05 -5.24 -0.66
CA VAL A 193 -8.61 -6.36 0.18
C VAL A 193 -9.59 -6.61 1.33
N ILE A 194 -9.95 -5.59 2.12
CA ILE A 194 -10.79 -5.79 3.31
C ILE A 194 -12.26 -6.09 2.97
N ILE A 195 -12.75 -5.64 1.80
CA ILE A 195 -14.06 -6.04 1.27
C ILE A 195 -14.05 -7.52 0.89
N LYS A 196 -13.00 -7.99 0.20
CA LYS A 196 -12.85 -9.39 -0.19
C LYS A 196 -12.68 -10.31 1.03
N TYR A 197 -12.08 -9.82 2.10
CA TYR A 197 -11.82 -10.55 3.34
C TYR A 197 -12.42 -9.86 4.58
N PRO A 198 -13.73 -9.96 4.84
CA PRO A 198 -14.41 -9.23 5.92
C PRO A 198 -13.93 -9.54 7.35
N HIS A 199 -13.20 -10.66 7.52
CA HIS A 199 -12.59 -11.05 8.79
C HIS A 199 -11.29 -10.29 9.09
N LEU A 200 -10.65 -9.70 8.08
CA LEU A 200 -9.49 -8.83 8.24
C LEU A 200 -9.98 -7.42 8.57
N LYS A 201 -9.37 -6.83 9.60
CA LYS A 201 -9.64 -5.47 10.05
C LYS A 201 -8.52 -4.55 9.64
N TYR A 202 -8.87 -3.35 9.19
CA TYR A 202 -7.89 -2.34 8.86
C TYR A 202 -7.20 -1.86 10.14
N TYR A 203 -5.87 -1.78 10.11
CA TYR A 203 -5.07 -1.17 11.17
C TYR A 203 -4.34 0.07 10.66
N GLN A 204 -4.17 1.06 11.53
CA GLN A 204 -3.41 2.27 11.20
C GLN A 204 -1.93 1.91 11.00
N GLY A 205 -1.46 2.08 9.76
CA GLY A 205 -0.12 1.68 9.31
C GLY A 205 -0.15 0.75 8.10
N TYR A 206 -1.29 0.08 7.83
CA TYR A 206 -1.44 -0.79 6.66
C TYR A 206 -1.24 -0.03 5.34
N HIS A 207 -1.66 1.23 5.28
CA HIS A 207 -1.45 2.12 4.13
C HIS A 207 0.04 2.40 3.82
N ASP A 208 0.91 2.45 4.84
CA ASP A 208 2.37 2.61 4.64
C ASP A 208 2.98 1.37 3.96
N VAL A 209 2.39 0.19 4.19
CA VAL A 209 2.77 -1.02 3.48
C VAL A 209 2.26 -0.99 2.04
N ALA A 210 0.96 -0.72 1.86
CA ALA A 210 0.30 -0.73 0.56
C ALA A 210 0.85 0.32 -0.42
N ILE A 211 1.17 1.54 0.04
CA ILE A 211 1.74 2.59 -0.82
C ILE A 211 3.08 2.18 -1.43
N THR A 212 3.91 1.43 -0.70
CA THR A 212 5.21 0.97 -1.20
C THR A 212 5.03 0.03 -2.38
N PHE A 213 4.04 -0.87 -2.33
CA PHE A 213 3.70 -1.73 -3.45
C PHE A 213 3.10 -0.94 -4.62
N LEU A 214 2.16 -0.04 -4.34
CA LEU A 214 1.56 0.82 -5.36
C LEU A 214 2.62 1.59 -6.17
N LEU A 215 3.61 2.17 -5.50
CA LEU A 215 4.68 2.93 -6.15
C LEU A 215 5.61 2.07 -7.02
N VAL A 216 5.83 0.80 -6.68
CA VAL A 216 6.77 -0.08 -7.38
C VAL A 216 6.09 -0.86 -8.52
N VAL A 217 5.00 -1.55 -8.19
CA VAL A 217 4.35 -2.53 -9.08
C VAL A 217 3.05 -2.03 -9.72
N GLY A 218 2.53 -0.88 -9.29
CA GLY A 218 1.26 -0.34 -9.76
C GLY A 218 0.04 -1.00 -9.10
N GLU A 219 -1.15 -0.46 -9.35
CA GLU A 219 -2.38 -0.79 -8.62
C GLU A 219 -2.77 -2.28 -8.68
N GLU A 220 -2.93 -2.85 -9.88
CA GLU A 220 -3.45 -4.22 -10.03
C GLU A 220 -2.52 -5.26 -9.40
N VAL A 221 -1.22 -5.15 -9.66
CA VAL A 221 -0.23 -6.07 -9.09
C VAL A 221 -0.09 -5.85 -7.58
N ALA A 222 -0.15 -4.60 -7.11
CA ALA A 222 -0.12 -4.29 -5.69
C ALA A 222 -1.31 -4.92 -4.97
N TYR A 223 -2.50 -4.94 -5.57
CA TYR A 223 -3.69 -5.56 -4.99
C TYR A 223 -3.47 -7.05 -4.74
N HIS A 224 -3.03 -7.81 -5.74
CA HIS A 224 -2.79 -9.24 -5.58
C HIS A 224 -1.67 -9.55 -4.57
N VAL A 225 -0.61 -8.74 -4.56
CA VAL A 225 0.45 -8.87 -3.56
C VAL A 225 -0.09 -8.57 -2.16
N MET A 226 -0.85 -7.49 -1.98
CA MET A 226 -1.42 -7.11 -0.69
C MET A 226 -2.46 -8.12 -0.20
N GLU A 227 -3.25 -8.72 -1.08
CA GLU A 227 -4.15 -9.82 -0.75
C GLU A 227 -3.40 -10.99 -0.09
N ILE A 228 -2.31 -11.46 -0.72
CA ILE A 228 -1.53 -12.58 -0.21
C ILE A 228 -0.81 -12.21 1.08
N LEU A 229 -0.28 -10.99 1.18
CA LEU A 229 0.36 -10.53 2.41
C LEU A 229 -0.63 -10.37 3.57
N SER A 230 -1.84 -9.90 3.29
CA SER A 230 -2.89 -9.69 4.31
C SER A 230 -3.42 -10.98 4.89
N THR A 231 -3.48 -12.03 4.08
CA THR A 231 -3.93 -13.37 4.50
C THR A 231 -2.79 -14.20 5.12
N ASN A 232 -1.54 -13.76 4.97
CA ASN A 232 -0.35 -14.43 5.51
C ASN A 232 0.41 -13.50 6.49
N HIS A 233 1.44 -12.80 6.03
CA HIS A 233 2.40 -12.04 6.84
C HIS A 233 1.78 -10.98 7.75
N LEU A 234 0.67 -10.37 7.35
CA LEU A 234 0.01 -9.27 8.05
C LEU A 234 -1.26 -9.71 8.78
N VAL A 235 -1.63 -10.99 8.71
CA VAL A 235 -2.91 -11.50 9.25
C VAL A 235 -3.08 -11.21 10.73
N GLU A 236 -1.98 -11.28 11.51
CA GLU A 236 -1.97 -10.98 12.95
C GLU A 236 -2.15 -9.48 13.26
N CYS A 237 -1.71 -8.62 12.34
CA CYS A 237 -1.90 -7.17 12.43
C CYS A 237 -3.34 -6.77 12.09
N MET A 238 -4.03 -7.58 11.28
CA MET A 238 -5.39 -7.35 10.80
C MET A 238 -6.45 -8.09 11.63
N GLN A 239 -6.12 -8.52 12.85
CA GLN A 239 -7.10 -9.09 13.77
C GLN A 239 -7.92 -8.00 14.46
N GLU A 240 -9.10 -8.36 14.97
CA GLU A 240 -9.98 -7.44 15.72
C GLU A 240 -9.30 -6.86 16.97
N THR A 241 -8.36 -7.60 17.56
CA THR A 241 -7.58 -7.14 18.72
C THR A 241 -6.09 -7.09 18.38
N MET A 242 -5.34 -6.22 19.05
CA MET A 242 -3.88 -6.12 18.92
C MET A 242 -3.11 -7.19 19.70
N GLU A 243 -3.80 -8.07 20.42
CA GLU A 243 -3.17 -9.10 21.26
C GLU A 243 -2.22 -10.02 20.47
N PRO A 244 -2.57 -10.53 19.26
CA PRO A 244 -1.68 -11.37 18.46
C PRO A 244 -0.41 -10.63 18.05
N THR A 245 -0.55 -9.39 17.61
CA THR A 245 0.59 -8.52 17.26
C THR A 245 1.50 -8.27 18.47
N GLN A 246 0.92 -7.97 19.64
CA GLN A 246 1.68 -7.79 20.87
C GLN A 246 2.42 -9.06 21.29
N ARG A 247 1.78 -10.23 21.19
CA ARG A 247 2.43 -11.53 21.44
C ARG A 247 3.60 -11.75 20.49
N ARG A 248 3.45 -11.42 19.20
CA ARG A 248 4.54 -11.52 18.22
C ARG A 248 5.72 -10.62 18.59
N LEU A 249 5.47 -9.40 19.03
CA LEU A 249 6.54 -8.49 19.46
C LEU A 249 7.31 -8.99 20.69
N MET A 250 6.71 -9.81 21.55
CA MET A 250 7.40 -10.37 22.72
C MET A 250 8.57 -11.28 22.35
N PHE A 251 8.64 -11.82 21.12
CA PHE A 251 9.80 -12.58 20.64
C PHE A 251 11.09 -11.73 20.56
N ILE A 252 10.99 -10.41 20.61
CA ILE A 252 12.16 -9.52 20.69
C ILE A 252 13.00 -9.83 21.93
N TYR A 253 12.39 -10.07 23.09
CA TYR A 253 13.14 -10.29 24.35
C TYR A 253 14.01 -11.56 24.31
N PRO A 254 13.50 -12.75 23.95
CA PRO A 254 14.33 -13.93 23.77
C PRO A 254 15.48 -13.74 22.76
N LEU A 255 15.22 -13.05 21.64
CA LEU A 255 16.24 -12.76 20.63
C LEU A 255 17.33 -11.83 21.18
N VAL A 256 16.94 -10.73 21.81
CA VAL A 256 17.87 -9.78 22.44
C VAL A 256 18.65 -10.45 23.56
N ARG A 257 18.04 -11.31 24.38
CA ARG A 257 18.74 -12.06 25.44
C ARG A 257 19.81 -12.98 24.88
N LYS A 258 19.52 -13.66 23.77
CA LYS A 258 20.47 -14.56 23.09
C LYS A 258 21.69 -13.80 22.56
N GLU A 259 21.47 -12.62 21.96
CA GLU A 259 22.56 -11.81 21.40
C GLU A 259 23.28 -10.95 22.45
N SER A 260 22.57 -10.44 23.45
CA SER A 260 23.09 -9.57 24.50
C SER A 260 22.23 -9.62 25.77
N ALA A 261 22.60 -10.50 26.70
CA ALA A 261 21.93 -10.63 27.99
C ALA A 261 21.94 -9.31 28.79
N SER A 262 23.04 -8.55 28.76
CA SER A 262 23.14 -7.27 29.46
C SER A 262 22.16 -6.21 28.95
N LEU A 263 21.90 -6.19 27.64
CA LEU A 263 20.90 -5.30 27.04
C LEU A 263 19.50 -5.75 27.41
N CYS A 264 19.21 -7.05 27.33
CA CYS A 264 17.91 -7.60 27.73
C CYS A 264 17.58 -7.26 29.18
N ASP A 265 18.51 -7.49 30.11
CA ASP A 265 18.31 -7.18 31.53
C ASP A 265 18.10 -5.68 31.76
N PHE A 266 18.73 -4.82 30.95
CA PHE A 266 18.48 -3.38 31.00
C PHE A 266 17.07 -3.01 30.55
N LEU A 267 16.60 -3.56 29.43
CA LEU A 267 15.25 -3.31 28.90
C LEU A 267 14.15 -3.82 29.84
N GLU A 268 14.36 -4.98 30.46
CA GLU A 268 13.44 -5.53 31.46
C GLU A 268 13.38 -4.65 32.71
N ARG A 269 14.54 -4.23 33.25
CA ARG A 269 14.59 -3.31 34.40
C ARG A 269 13.97 -1.96 34.10
N SER A 270 14.06 -1.48 32.86
CA SER A 270 13.46 -0.20 32.46
C SER A 270 11.95 -0.31 32.21
N THR A 271 11.37 -1.52 32.23
CA THR A 271 9.93 -1.76 32.01
C THR A 271 9.41 -1.18 30.68
N VAL A 272 10.27 -1.07 29.66
CA VAL A 272 9.92 -0.41 28.39
C VAL A 272 8.93 -1.23 27.56
N GLY A 273 8.83 -2.54 27.83
CA GLY A 273 7.98 -3.45 27.06
C GLY A 273 8.49 -3.64 25.64
N THR A 274 7.58 -3.81 24.66
CA THR A 274 7.92 -3.98 23.24
C THR A 274 7.21 -3.01 22.30
N LEU A 275 6.36 -2.12 22.84
CA LEU A 275 5.54 -1.22 22.02
C LEU A 275 6.35 -0.23 21.18
N PHE A 276 7.61 0.04 21.56
CA PHE A 276 8.52 0.85 20.74
C PHE A 276 8.78 0.25 19.35
N ALA A 277 8.68 -1.08 19.21
CA ALA A 277 8.89 -1.79 17.95
C ALA A 277 7.59 -1.97 17.14
N LEU A 278 6.42 -1.65 17.71
CA LEU A 278 5.14 -1.75 17.05
C LEU A 278 5.07 -0.99 15.72
N PRO A 279 5.45 0.31 15.62
CA PRO A 279 5.40 1.01 14.33
C PRO A 279 6.32 0.38 13.29
N TRP A 280 7.44 -0.23 13.70
CA TRP A 280 8.36 -0.91 12.79
C TRP A 280 7.71 -2.14 12.19
N TYR A 281 7.08 -2.95 13.04
CA TYR A 281 6.44 -4.18 12.61
C TYR A 281 5.20 -3.93 11.75
N LEU A 282 4.31 -3.03 12.19
CA LEU A 282 3.06 -2.71 11.48
C LEU A 282 3.29 -2.11 10.09
N THR A 283 4.37 -1.34 9.92
CA THR A 283 4.62 -0.61 8.65
C THR A 283 5.78 -1.19 7.85
N TRP A 284 6.28 -2.38 8.22
CA TRP A 284 7.49 -2.98 7.63
C TRP A 284 8.66 -2.00 7.54
N PHE A 285 8.89 -1.25 8.63
CA PHE A 285 9.86 -0.17 8.76
C PHE A 285 9.66 1.02 7.81
N GLY A 286 8.65 0.96 6.93
CA GLY A 286 8.33 2.02 6.00
C GLY A 286 8.28 3.34 6.74
N HIS A 287 7.49 3.43 7.81
CA HIS A 287 7.24 4.70 8.52
C HIS A 287 8.47 5.29 9.21
N SER A 288 9.39 4.42 9.64
CA SER A 288 10.53 4.78 10.49
C SER A 288 11.81 5.05 9.72
N LEU A 289 11.97 4.47 8.53
CA LEU A 289 13.13 4.73 7.68
C LEU A 289 12.92 5.96 6.80
N ASN A 290 14.01 6.69 6.57
CA ASN A 290 14.02 7.91 5.76
C ASN A 290 14.45 7.67 4.31
N SER A 291 15.04 6.51 3.99
CA SER A 291 15.51 6.21 2.65
C SER A 291 14.54 5.25 1.97
N TYR A 292 13.89 5.72 0.90
CA TYR A 292 13.04 4.86 0.08
C TYR A 292 13.80 3.63 -0.42
N ARG A 293 15.06 3.81 -0.86
CA ARG A 293 15.95 2.71 -1.30
C ARG A 293 16.14 1.65 -0.20
N SER A 294 16.30 2.05 1.06
CA SER A 294 16.42 1.11 2.18
C SER A 294 15.10 0.39 2.45
N VAL A 295 13.96 1.09 2.37
CA VAL A 295 12.63 0.50 2.55
C VAL A 295 12.38 -0.58 1.50
N VAL A 296 12.51 -0.27 0.21
CA VAL A 296 12.25 -1.26 -0.86
C VAL A 296 13.23 -2.43 -0.83
N ARG A 297 14.46 -2.23 -0.35
CA ARG A 297 15.40 -3.34 -0.09
C ARG A 297 14.97 -4.21 1.09
N LEU A 298 14.35 -3.66 2.14
CA LEU A 298 13.76 -4.51 3.18
C LEU A 298 12.59 -5.31 2.64
N TYR A 299 11.78 -4.72 1.76
CA TYR A 299 10.65 -5.41 1.14
C TYR A 299 11.12 -6.58 0.25
N ASP A 300 12.22 -6.42 -0.49
CA ASP A 300 12.86 -7.54 -1.20
C ASP A 300 13.09 -8.72 -0.23
N TYR A 301 13.66 -8.45 0.95
CA TYR A 301 13.94 -9.48 1.95
C TYR A 301 12.68 -10.06 2.58
N PHE A 302 11.70 -9.23 2.93
CA PHE A 302 10.46 -9.67 3.58
C PHE A 302 9.62 -10.54 2.65
N LEU A 303 9.44 -10.16 1.38
CA LEU A 303 8.75 -10.98 0.39
C LEU A 303 9.40 -12.34 0.15
N ALA A 304 10.74 -12.40 0.25
CA ALA A 304 11.48 -13.64 0.09
C ALA A 304 11.55 -14.50 1.36
N SER A 305 11.17 -13.93 2.50
CA SER A 305 11.20 -14.63 3.79
C SER A 305 9.99 -15.54 3.92
N GLU A 306 10.19 -16.64 4.66
CA GLU A 306 9.08 -17.52 4.97
C GLU A 306 8.15 -16.82 5.95
N PHE A 307 6.85 -17.04 5.77
CA PHE A 307 5.88 -16.65 6.75
C PHE A 307 6.07 -17.54 7.99
N LEU A 308 6.44 -16.93 9.12
CA LEU A 308 6.61 -17.61 10.38
C LEU A 308 5.23 -17.76 11.06
N LEU A 309 4.52 -18.86 10.78
CA LEU A 309 3.36 -19.28 11.58
C LEU A 309 3.81 -19.72 12.97
#